data_AF-A0A7C1ZDQ5-F1
#
_entry.id   AF-A0A7C1ZDQ5-F1
#
_cell.length_a   1.000
_cell.length_b   1.000
_cell.length_c   1.000
_cell.angle_alpha   90.00
_cell.angle_beta   90.00
_cell.angle_gamma   90.00
#
_symmetry.space_group_name_H-M   'P 1'
#
loop_
_entity.id
_entity.type
_entity.pdbx_description
1 polymer ?
#
loop_
_entity_poly.entity_id
_entity_poly.type
_entity_poly.pdbx_seq_one_letter_code
_entity_poly.pdbx_strand_id
1 'polypeptide(L)'
;MDDKTLESLRLSIEKWDRLSRGLEAGIDCPLCELGDGCASCILKPVCSENPYSLWVAHKRKCKDSVNWWFDETECSECHKLASDVRDFLKTFLPVV
;
A
#
# COMPACT_ATOMS: atom_id res chain seq x y z
N MET A 1 7.48 16.86 8.10
CA MET A 1 6.54 16.48 7.02
C MET A 1 5.65 17.68 6.77
N ASP A 2 5.55 18.16 5.53
CA ASP A 2 4.62 19.25 5.18
C ASP A 2 3.17 18.74 5.13
N ASP A 3 2.21 19.67 5.14
CA ASP A 3 0.77 19.36 5.23
C ASP A 3 0.28 18.49 4.06
N LYS A 4 0.81 18.71 2.85
CA LYS A 4 0.43 17.93 1.66
C LYS A 4 0.90 16.49 1.79
N THR A 5 2.15 16.28 2.24
CA THR A 5 2.67 14.94 2.49
C THR A 5 1.89 14.23 3.61
N LEU A 6 1.47 14.95 4.65
CA LEU A 6 0.66 14.40 5.74
C LEU A 6 -0.75 14.01 5.27
N GLU A 7 -1.39 14.83 4.45
CA GLU A 7 -2.70 14.54 3.86
C GLU A 7 -2.64 13.27 2.99
N SER A 8 -1.67 13.18 2.09
CA SER A 8 -1.50 11.99 1.24
C SER A 8 -1.15 10.74 2.04
N LEU A 9 -0.38 10.86 3.13
CA LEU A 9 -0.13 9.73 4.03
C LEU A 9 -1.44 9.23 4.66
N ARG A 10 -2.31 10.13 5.12
CA ARG A 10 -3.61 9.78 5.70
C ARG A 10 -4.54 9.11 4.69
N LEU A 11 -4.63 9.67 3.47
CA LEU A 11 -5.40 9.07 2.37
C LEU A 11 -4.85 7.69 2.00
N SER A 12 -3.53 7.52 1.99
CA SER A 12 -2.89 6.23 1.76
C SER A 12 -3.31 5.21 2.83
N ILE A 13 -3.23 5.58 4.11
CA ILE A 13 -3.64 4.73 5.23
C ILE A 13 -5.11 4.30 5.09
N GLU A 14 -6.01 5.20 4.68
CA GLU A 14 -7.42 4.89 4.45
C GLU A 14 -7.61 3.87 3.32
N LYS A 15 -6.96 4.08 2.17
CA LYS A 15 -7.00 3.13 1.04
C LYS A 15 -6.55 1.73 1.46
N TRP A 16 -5.42 1.63 2.17
CA TRP A 16 -4.93 0.35 2.69
C TRP A 16 -5.85 -0.28 3.74
N ASP A 17 -6.49 0.53 4.59
CA ASP A 17 -7.48 0.04 5.54
C ASP A 17 -8.72 -0.53 4.83
N ARG A 18 -9.18 0.11 3.75
CA ARG A 18 -10.30 -0.38 2.94
C ARG A 18 -9.97 -1.69 2.24
N LEU A 19 -8.80 -1.82 1.61
CA LEU A 19 -8.35 -3.10 1.03
C LEU A 19 -8.20 -4.19 2.11
N SER A 20 -7.70 -3.86 3.30
CA SER A 20 -7.59 -4.85 4.40
C SER A 20 -8.93 -5.45 4.82
N ARG A 21 -10.04 -4.78 4.48
CA ARG A 21 -11.41 -5.19 4.75
C ARG A 21 -12.13 -5.73 3.50
N GLY A 22 -11.44 -5.85 2.35
CA GLY A 22 -12.04 -6.26 1.09
C GLY A 22 -12.99 -5.23 0.48
N LEU A 23 -12.85 -3.94 0.82
CA LEU A 23 -13.74 -2.86 0.36
C LEU A 23 -13.17 -2.08 -0.83
N GLU A 24 -11.92 -2.33 -1.20
CA GLU A 24 -11.21 -1.63 -2.26
C GLU A 24 -10.16 -2.55 -2.86
N ALA A 25 -10.01 -2.55 -4.19
CA ALA A 25 -8.98 -3.26 -4.92
C ALA A 25 -8.23 -2.28 -5.84
N GLY A 26 -7.14 -2.75 -6.43
CA GLY A 26 -6.38 -1.93 -7.39
C GLY A 26 -5.62 -0.81 -6.69
N ILE A 27 -5.10 -1.08 -5.49
CA ILE A 27 -4.28 -0.10 -4.76
C ILE A 27 -2.99 0.13 -5.53
N ASP A 28 -2.85 1.30 -6.16
CA ASP A 28 -1.55 1.84 -6.54
C ASP A 28 -0.91 2.47 -5.30
N CYS A 29 0.42 2.45 -5.21
CA CYS A 29 1.16 3.12 -4.13
C CYS A 29 0.76 4.60 -4.05
N PRO A 30 -0.03 5.03 -3.05
CA PRO A 30 -0.56 6.40 -3.04
C PRO A 30 0.54 7.43 -2.75
N LEU A 31 1.64 6.98 -2.12
CA LEU A 31 2.85 7.79 -1.89
C LEU A 31 3.74 7.89 -3.13
N CYS A 32 3.51 7.05 -4.14
CA CYS A 32 4.15 7.11 -5.44
C CYS A 32 3.36 8.05 -6.38
N GLU A 33 2.15 8.48 -6.02
CA GLU A 33 1.44 9.58 -6.70
C GLU A 33 2.03 10.96 -6.32
N LEU A 34 2.82 11.04 -5.25
CA LEU A 34 3.47 12.28 -4.77
C LEU A 34 4.84 12.58 -5.41
N GLY A 35 5.38 11.70 -6.23
CA GLY A 35 6.63 11.91 -6.96
C GLY A 35 6.78 10.93 -8.12
N ASP A 36 7.76 11.11 -9.01
CA ASP A 36 8.06 10.19 -10.13
C ASP A 36 8.59 8.83 -9.64
N GLY A 37 7.70 8.02 -9.04
CA GLY A 37 7.99 6.69 -8.52
C GLY A 37 8.83 6.68 -7.25
N CYS A 38 9.37 5.49 -6.92
CA CYS A 38 10.12 5.24 -5.68
C CYS A 38 11.40 6.08 -5.52
N ALA A 39 11.98 6.56 -6.62
CA ALA A 39 13.21 7.37 -6.60
C ALA A 39 13.00 8.72 -5.88
N SER A 40 11.77 9.25 -5.99
CA SER A 40 11.34 10.55 -5.46
C SER A 40 10.38 10.42 -4.28
N CYS A 41 10.12 9.20 -3.80
CA CYS A 41 9.23 8.98 -2.67
C CYS A 41 9.85 9.58 -1.41
N ILE A 42 9.14 10.54 -0.80
CA ILE A 42 9.55 11.21 0.45
C ILE A 42 9.69 10.18 1.59
N LEU A 43 9.05 9.02 1.44
CA LEU A 43 9.18 7.87 2.31
C LEU A 43 9.98 6.75 1.63
N LYS A 44 11.22 7.02 1.19
CA LYS A 44 12.16 6.01 0.64
C LYS A 44 12.24 4.68 1.40
N PRO A 45 12.11 4.60 2.74
CA PRO A 45 12.03 3.30 3.44
C PRO A 45 10.82 2.45 3.00
N VAL A 46 9.74 3.07 2.51
CA VAL A 46 8.55 2.43 1.90
C VAL A 46 8.84 1.87 0.50
N CYS A 47 10.06 2.05 -0.05
CA CYS A 47 10.45 1.51 -1.35
C CYS A 47 11.38 0.29 -1.29
N SER A 48 12.07 0.06 -0.18
CA SER A 48 13.01 -1.05 0.00
C SER A 48 12.69 -1.81 1.29
N GLU A 49 12.38 -3.11 1.18
CA GLU A 49 12.14 -4.03 2.31
C GLU A 49 11.01 -3.61 3.27
N ASN A 50 9.81 -3.42 2.73
CA ASN A 50 8.63 -3.04 3.50
C ASN A 50 7.41 -3.87 3.09
N PRO A 51 6.33 -3.83 3.88
CA PRO A 51 5.11 -4.59 3.59
C PRO A 51 4.51 -4.32 2.20
N TYR A 52 4.74 -3.14 1.62
CA TYR A 52 4.22 -2.81 0.29
C TYR A 52 4.91 -3.63 -0.81
N SER A 53 6.22 -3.81 -0.72
CA SER A 53 6.97 -4.67 -1.65
C SER A 53 6.50 -6.13 -1.61
N LEU A 54 6.10 -6.64 -0.43
CA LEU A 54 5.54 -7.98 -0.26
C LEU A 54 4.15 -8.09 -0.91
N TRP A 55 3.29 -7.09 -0.74
CA TRP A 55 1.99 -7.03 -1.40
C TRP A 55 2.11 -7.01 -2.92
N VAL A 56 3.03 -6.20 -3.48
CA VAL A 56 3.27 -6.17 -4.93
C VAL A 56 3.77 -7.52 -5.45
N ALA A 57 4.69 -8.18 -4.74
CA ALA A 57 5.20 -9.50 -5.10
C ALA A 57 4.08 -10.55 -5.08
N HIS A 58 3.21 -10.51 -4.08
CA HIS A 58 2.03 -11.38 -3.99
C HIS A 58 1.08 -11.15 -5.18
N LYS A 59 0.71 -9.89 -5.46
CA LYS A 59 -0.16 -9.52 -6.58
C LYS A 59 0.40 -9.98 -7.93
N ARG A 60 1.72 -9.81 -8.16
CA ARG A 60 2.37 -10.32 -9.38
C ARG A 60 2.29 -11.83 -9.47
N LYS A 61 2.63 -12.54 -8.39
CA LYS A 61 2.53 -14.01 -8.33
C LYS A 61 1.11 -14.51 -8.62
N CYS A 62 0.08 -13.81 -8.12
CA CYS A 62 -1.31 -14.15 -8.38
C CYS A 62 -1.72 -13.88 -9.83
N LYS A 63 -1.26 -12.78 -10.43
CA LYS A 63 -1.49 -12.45 -11.86
C LYS A 63 -0.75 -13.38 -12.82
N ASP A 64 0.46 -13.83 -12.46
CA ASP A 64 1.27 -14.76 -13.25
C ASP A 64 0.79 -16.21 -13.11
N SER A 65 0.09 -16.53 -12.02
CA SER A 65 -0.69 -17.76 -11.93
C SER A 65 -1.88 -17.67 -12.88
N VAL A 66 -2.32 -18.80 -13.46
CA VAL A 66 -3.39 -18.89 -14.47
C VAL A 66 -4.76 -18.34 -14.00
N ASN A 67 -4.84 -17.80 -12.78
CA ASN A 67 -5.97 -17.05 -12.23
C ASN A 67 -6.07 -15.65 -12.84
N TRP A 68 -6.56 -15.57 -14.07
CA TRP A 68 -6.93 -14.32 -14.72
C TRP A 68 -8.07 -13.55 -14.00
N TRP A 69 -8.74 -14.18 -13.02
CA TRP A 69 -9.75 -13.58 -12.13
C TRP A 69 -9.22 -13.32 -10.71
N PHE A 70 -7.98 -12.89 -10.57
CA PHE A 70 -7.50 -12.52 -9.24
C PHE A 70 -8.23 -11.28 -8.72
N ASP A 71 -9.07 -11.47 -7.71
CA ASP A 71 -9.71 -10.39 -6.97
C ASP A 71 -8.97 -10.15 -5.64
N GLU A 72 -8.41 -8.96 -5.51
CA GLU A 72 -7.69 -8.53 -4.31
C GLU A 72 -8.61 -8.40 -3.09
N THR A 73 -9.92 -8.16 -3.30
CA THR A 73 -10.92 -8.00 -2.23
C THR A 73 -11.41 -9.31 -1.62
N GLU A 74 -11.12 -10.44 -2.26
CA GLU A 74 -11.44 -11.77 -1.75
C GLU A 74 -10.18 -12.52 -1.27
N CYS A 75 -9.00 -11.95 -1.51
CA CYS A 75 -7.74 -12.60 -1.19
C CYS A 75 -7.32 -12.32 0.26
N SER A 76 -7.37 -13.36 1.10
CA SER A 76 -6.94 -13.28 2.51
C SER A 76 -5.50 -12.81 2.70
N GLU A 77 -4.58 -13.18 1.82
CA GLU A 77 -3.19 -12.72 1.88
C GLU A 77 -3.07 -11.24 1.46
N CYS A 78 -3.85 -10.77 0.48
CA CYS A 78 -3.96 -9.34 0.20
C CYS A 78 -4.45 -8.55 1.42
N HIS A 79 -5.45 -9.05 2.13
CA HIS A 79 -5.99 -8.37 3.31
C HIS A 79 -4.95 -8.26 4.42
N LYS A 80 -4.23 -9.35 4.69
CA LYS A 80 -3.15 -9.38 5.67
C LYS A 80 -2.04 -8.40 5.30
N LEU A 81 -1.51 -8.49 4.08
CA LEU A 81 -0.44 -7.61 3.61
C LEU A 81 -0.89 -6.15 3.57
N ALA A 82 -2.16 -5.88 3.24
CA ALA A 82 -2.73 -4.54 3.30
C ALA A 82 -2.77 -3.98 4.74
N SER A 83 -3.10 -4.82 5.73
CA SER A 83 -3.00 -4.44 7.15
C SER A 83 -1.56 -4.10 7.55
N ASP A 84 -0.59 -4.93 7.15
CA ASP A 84 0.82 -4.69 7.44
C ASP A 84 1.31 -3.37 6.83
N VAL A 85 0.90 -3.05 5.59
CA VAL A 85 1.20 -1.76 4.96
C VAL A 85 0.55 -0.61 5.72
N ARG A 86 -0.74 -0.71 6.05
CA ARG A 86 -1.47 0.31 6.81
C ARG A 86 -0.75 0.63 8.13
N ASP A 87 -0.35 -0.40 8.86
CA ASP A 87 0.24 -0.25 10.19
C ASP A 87 1.68 0.29 10.10
N PHE A 88 2.43 -0.08 9.05
CA PHE A 88 3.70 0.56 8.73
C PHE A 88 3.54 2.03 8.37
N LEU A 89 2.53 2.40 7.57
CA LEU A 89 2.29 3.81 7.22
C LEU A 89 1.93 4.66 8.44
N LYS A 90 1.18 4.11 9.40
CA LYS A 90 0.84 4.79 10.65
C LYS A 90 2.07 5.16 11.49
N THR A 91 3.20 4.47 11.35
CA THR A 91 4.43 4.83 12.09
C THR A 91 5.04 6.16 11.64
N PHE A 92 4.64 6.67 10.47
CA PHE A 92 5.09 7.97 9.95
C PHE A 92 4.17 9.13 10.33
N LEU A 93 3.01 8.85 10.95
CA LEU A 93 2.14 9.91 11.47
C LEU A 93 2.86 10.61 12.64
N PRO A 94 2.81 11.95 12.71
CA PRO A 94 3.34 12.67 13.86
C PRO A 94 2.62 12.21 15.13
N VAL A 95 3.40 11.91 16.17
CA VAL A 95 2.85 11.66 17.51
C VAL A 95 2.25 12.97 17.99
N VAL A 96 0.93 12.97 18.22
CA VAL A 96 0.20 14.11 18.77
C VAL A 96 0.41 14.17 20.27
#